data_AF-A0A401TDK1-F1
#
_entry.id   AF-A0A401TDK1-F1
#
_cell.length_a   1.000
_cell.length_b   1.000
_cell.length_c   1.000
_cell.angle_alpha   90.00
_cell.angle_beta   90.00
_cell.angle_gamma   90.00
#
_symmetry.space_group_name_H-M   'P 1'
#
loop_
_entity.id
_entity.type
_entity.pdbx_description
1 polymer ?
#
loop_
_entity_poly.entity_id
_entity_poly.type
_entity_poly.pdbx_seq_one_letter_code
_entity_poly.pdbx_strand_id
1 'polypeptide(L)'
;MLPFVSPVLLFSLCTLWVCRSPYDIIEKHPRIVYFLVGTAFSNLTCKLIVCQMSNTRCQPLSWFLLPLVVGVIFVISGILQDKEYHLLVILTTVITLAHIHYGVCV
;
A
#
# COMPACT_ATOMS: atom_id res chain seq x y z
N MET A 1 -15.56 6.19 -14.49
CA MET A 1 -15.50 5.79 -13.07
C MET A 1 -14.28 4.95 -12.68
N LEU A 2 -13.41 4.56 -13.64
CA LEU A 2 -12.16 3.84 -13.35
C LEU A 2 -11.15 4.51 -12.38
N PRO A 3 -11.00 5.84 -12.26
CA PRO A 3 -9.91 6.42 -11.45
C PRO A 3 -10.08 6.21 -9.94
N PHE A 4 -11.31 6.00 -9.46
CA PHE A 4 -11.58 5.80 -8.03
C PHE A 4 -11.48 4.35 -7.57
N VAL A 5 -11.42 3.38 -8.49
CA VAL A 5 -11.33 1.96 -8.14
C VAL A 5 -10.03 1.67 -7.40
N SER A 6 -8.93 2.24 -7.87
CA SER A 6 -7.60 2.04 -7.29
C SER A 6 -7.52 2.52 -5.82
N PRO A 7 -7.89 3.77 -5.49
CA PRO A 7 -7.85 4.24 -4.10
C PRO A 7 -8.80 3.50 -3.17
N VAL A 8 -10.02 3.17 -3.65
CA VAL A 8 -11.00 2.43 -2.87
C VAL A 8 -10.48 1.02 -2.55
N LEU A 9 -9.88 0.35 -3.53
CA LEU A 9 -9.34 -0.99 -3.35
C LEU A 9 -8.12 -1.00 -2.40
N LEU A 10 -7.24 0.00 -2.51
CA LEU A 10 -6.13 0.18 -1.57
C LEU A 10 -6.65 0.37 -0.13
N PHE A 11 -7.65 1.25 0.04
CA PHE A 11 -8.28 1.48 1.34
C PHE A 11 -8.89 0.21 1.89
N SER A 12 -9.71 -0.51 1.11
CA SER A 12 -10.31 -1.77 1.53
C SER A 12 -9.27 -2.83 1.91
N LEU A 13 -8.18 -2.97 1.17
CA LEU A 13 -7.09 -3.90 1.49
C LEU A 13 -6.39 -3.53 2.80
N CYS A 14 -6.08 -2.25 3.02
CA CYS A 14 -5.46 -1.80 4.26
C CYS A 14 -6.41 -1.99 5.46
N THR A 15 -7.70 -1.68 5.32
CA THR A 15 -8.69 -1.93 6.37
C THR A 15 -8.82 -3.43 6.66
N LEU A 16 -8.85 -4.28 5.63
CA LEU A 16 -8.90 -5.74 5.80
C LEU A 16 -7.67 -6.28 6.52
N TRP A 17 -6.47 -5.82 6.17
CA TRP A 17 -5.24 -6.20 6.88
C TRP A 17 -5.35 -5.83 8.35
N VAL A 18 -5.64 -4.57 8.65
CA VAL A 18 -5.75 -4.06 10.02
C VAL A 18 -6.76 -4.88 10.84
N CYS A 19 -7.95 -5.14 10.29
CA CYS A 19 -9.01 -5.85 11.01
C CYS A 19 -8.74 -7.36 11.16
N ARG A 20 -7.84 -7.94 10.36
CA ARG A 20 -7.54 -9.39 10.37
C ARG A 20 -6.14 -9.70 10.88
N SER A 21 -5.38 -8.68 11.25
CA SER A 21 -4.02 -8.83 11.76
C SER A 21 -4.05 -9.58 13.11
N PRO A 22 -3.41 -10.75 13.22
CA PRO A 22 -3.36 -11.50 14.47
C PRO A 22 -2.34 -10.95 15.47
N TYR A 23 -1.39 -10.10 15.05
CA TYR A 23 -0.35 -9.54 15.92
C TYR A 23 -0.75 -8.19 16.57
N ASP A 24 -1.94 -7.67 16.27
CA ASP A 24 -2.39 -6.31 16.62
C ASP A 24 -1.33 -5.24 16.30
N ILE A 25 -0.90 -5.21 15.04
CA ILE A 25 0.08 -4.23 14.54
C ILE A 25 -0.37 -2.78 14.74
N ILE A 26 -1.69 -2.50 14.76
CA ILE A 26 -2.20 -1.16 15.07
C ILE A 26 -1.96 -0.77 16.53
N GLU A 27 -2.12 -1.68 17.48
CA GLU A 27 -1.91 -1.34 18.89
C GLU A 27 -0.42 -1.23 19.23
N LYS A 28 0.41 -2.13 18.68
CA LYS A 28 1.85 -2.15 18.95
C LYS A 28 2.63 -1.09 18.16
N HIS A 29 2.32 -0.93 16.89
CA HIS A 29 3.11 -0.09 15.96
C HIS A 29 2.23 0.77 15.02
N PRO A 30 1.34 1.62 15.57
CA PRO A 30 0.39 2.40 14.76
C PRO A 30 1.10 3.34 13.78
N ARG A 31 2.24 3.91 14.17
CA ARG A 31 2.98 4.90 13.36
C ARG A 31 3.42 4.33 12.01
N ILE A 32 3.92 3.09 11.99
CA ILE A 32 4.42 2.46 10.76
C ILE A 32 3.25 2.13 9.83
N VAL A 33 2.14 1.62 10.40
CA VAL A 33 0.92 1.31 9.64
C VAL A 33 0.36 2.58 8.99
N TYR A 34 0.17 3.67 9.74
CA TYR A 34 -0.35 4.91 9.18
C TYR A 34 0.58 5.52 8.13
N PHE A 35 1.90 5.43 8.35
CA PHE A 35 2.88 5.91 7.38
C PHE A 35 2.86 5.09 6.08
N LEU A 36 2.75 3.76 6.17
CA LEU A 36 2.61 2.87 5.02
C LEU A 36 1.34 3.19 4.21
N VAL A 37 0.19 3.27 4.89
CA VAL A 37 -1.10 3.58 4.26
C VAL A 37 -1.05 4.96 3.59
N GLY A 38 -0.52 5.97 4.29
CA GLY A 38 -0.39 7.33 3.78
C GLY A 38 0.52 7.42 2.56
N THR A 39 1.70 6.80 2.60
CA THR A 39 2.64 6.82 1.47
C THR A 39 2.09 6.09 0.24
N ALA A 40 1.43 4.94 0.43
CA ALA A 40 0.80 4.21 -0.65
C ALA A 40 -0.37 5.00 -1.28
N PHE A 41 -1.21 5.63 -0.46
CA PHE A 41 -2.32 6.46 -0.93
C PHE A 41 -1.83 7.70 -1.69
N SER A 42 -0.80 8.38 -1.18
CA SER A 42 -0.19 9.54 -1.84
C SER A 42 0.42 9.16 -3.19
N ASN A 43 1.17 8.05 -3.28
CA ASN A 43 1.75 7.57 -4.56
C ASN A 43 0.66 7.35 -5.61
N LEU A 44 -0.43 6.69 -5.21
CA LEU A 44 -1.56 6.39 -6.07
C LEU A 44 -2.29 7.66 -6.52
N THR A 45 -2.53 8.59 -5.60
CA THR A 45 -3.22 9.85 -5.87
C THR A 45 -2.39 10.74 -6.81
N CYS A 46 -1.08 10.87 -6.58
CA CYS A 46 -0.19 11.62 -7.47
C CYS A 46 -0.22 11.08 -8.90
N LYS A 47 -0.16 9.74 -9.07
CA LYS A 47 -0.27 9.12 -10.40
C LYS A 47 -1.62 9.41 -11.06
N LEU A 48 -2.72 9.29 -10.31
CA LEU A 48 -4.06 9.58 -10.83
C LEU A 48 -4.19 11.03 -11.32
N ILE A 49 -3.67 12.00 -10.55
CA ILE A 49 -3.67 13.42 -10.94
C ILE A 49 -2.87 13.63 -12.23
N VAL A 50 -1.65 13.08 -12.33
CA VAL A 50 -0.82 13.20 -13.54
C VAL A 50 -1.49 12.58 -14.76
N CYS A 51 -2.07 11.39 -14.61
CA CYS A 51 -2.81 10.72 -15.68
C CYS A 51 -4.03 11.54 -16.13
N GLN A 52 -4.75 12.16 -15.17
CA GLN A 52 -5.92 12.99 -15.47
C GLN A 52 -5.54 14.29 -16.19
N MET A 53 -4.44 14.93 -15.81
CA MET A 53 -3.97 16.18 -16.42
C MET A 53 -3.38 15.98 -17.83
N SER A 54 -2.74 14.83 -18.08
CA SER A 54 -2.10 14.51 -19.37
C SER A 54 -3.03 13.80 -20.36
N ASN A 55 -4.27 13.52 -19.98
CA ASN A 55 -5.23 12.71 -20.75
C ASN A 55 -4.67 11.33 -21.15
N THR A 56 -3.71 10.82 -20.38
CA THR A 56 -3.06 9.51 -20.60
C THR A 56 -3.75 8.42 -19.79
N ARG A 57 -3.72 7.18 -20.30
CA ARG A 57 -4.29 6.03 -19.59
C ARG A 57 -3.41 5.72 -18.37
N CYS A 58 -4.02 5.78 -17.19
CA CYS A 58 -3.32 5.42 -15.97
C CYS A 58 -3.14 3.90 -15.84
N GLN A 59 -1.90 3.42 -15.72
CA GLN A 59 -1.56 2.07 -15.24
C GLN A 59 -1.00 2.09 -13.81
N PRO A 60 -1.73 2.60 -12.80
CA PRO A 60 -1.21 2.68 -11.44
C PRO A 60 -1.25 1.32 -10.73
N LEU A 61 -2.09 0.39 -11.20
CA LEU A 61 -2.55 -0.77 -10.43
C LEU A 61 -1.54 -1.93 -10.40
N SER A 62 -0.71 -2.15 -11.43
CA SER A 62 -0.13 -3.49 -11.59
C SER A 62 1.17 -3.75 -10.83
N TRP A 63 2.05 -2.76 -10.65
CA TRP A 63 3.36 -2.99 -10.05
C TRP A 63 3.41 -2.68 -8.55
N PHE A 64 2.78 -1.60 -8.12
CA PHE A 64 2.88 -1.12 -6.74
C PHE A 64 1.85 -1.78 -5.81
N LEU A 65 0.71 -2.18 -6.35
CA LEU A 65 -0.33 -2.87 -5.58
C LEU A 65 0.03 -4.33 -5.29
N LEU A 66 0.86 -4.95 -6.14
CA LEU A 66 1.26 -6.35 -6.03
C LEU A 66 1.96 -6.67 -4.69
N PRO A 67 2.99 -5.94 -4.25
CA PRO A 67 3.61 -6.19 -2.93
C PRO A 67 2.65 -5.96 -1.76
N LEU A 68 1.71 -5.00 -1.88
CA LEU A 68 0.68 -4.77 -0.87
C LEU A 68 -0.29 -5.96 -0.79
N VAL A 69 -0.81 -6.43 -1.94
CA VAL A 69 -1.72 -7.58 -2.03
C VAL A 69 -1.06 -8.85 -1.51
N VAL A 70 0.20 -9.10 -1.89
CA VAL A 70 0.97 -10.24 -1.38
C VAL A 70 1.13 -10.16 0.14
N GLY A 71 1.42 -8.98 0.69
CA GLY A 71 1.50 -8.76 2.13
C GLY A 71 0.18 -9.07 2.84
N VAL A 72 -0.94 -8.59 2.31
CA VAL A 72 -2.29 -8.86 2.85
C VAL A 72 -2.63 -10.37 2.81
N ILE A 73 -2.32 -11.06 1.70
CA ILE A 73 -2.55 -12.51 1.58
C ILE A 73 -1.72 -13.27 2.61
N PHE A 74 -0.45 -12.89 2.81
CA PHE A 74 0.42 -13.53 3.79
C PHE A 74 -0.10 -13.39 5.22
N VAL A 75 -0.67 -12.23 5.55
CA VAL A 75 -1.23 -11.95 6.87
C VAL A 75 -2.53 -12.73 7.09
N ILE A 76 -3.45 -12.71 6.10
CA ILE A 76 -4.70 -13.47 6.16
C ILE A 76 -4.43 -14.98 6.27
N SER A 77 -3.36 -15.47 5.63
CA SER A 77 -2.98 -16.89 5.69
C SER A 77 -2.46 -17.33 7.07
N GLY A 78 -2.17 -16.39 7.99
CA GLY A 78 -1.70 -16.70 9.35
C GLY A 78 -0.28 -17.29 9.42
N ILE A 79 0.42 -17.42 8.28
CA ILE A 79 1.74 -18.08 8.19
C ILE A 79 2.83 -17.26 8.91
N LEU A 80 2.64 -15.96 9.07
CA LEU A 80 3.65 -15.01 9.57
C LEU A 80 3.27 -14.27 10.87
N GLN A 81 2.54 -14.91 11.79
CA GLN A 81 2.13 -14.26 13.06
C GLN A 81 3.29 -13.58 13.82
N ASP A 82 4.43 -14.25 14.01
CA ASP A 82 5.58 -13.69 14.74
C ASP A 82 6.46 -12.75 13.90
N LYS A 83 6.32 -12.80 12.57
CA LYS A 83 7.15 -12.04 11.62
C LYS A 83 6.39 -10.92 10.92
N GLU A 84 5.13 -10.69 11.29
CA GLU A 84 4.26 -9.68 10.71
C GLU A 84 4.89 -8.28 10.83
N TYR A 85 5.54 -7.97 11.94
CA TYR A 85 6.29 -6.73 12.12
C TYR A 85 7.42 -6.56 11.08
N HIS A 86 8.25 -7.59 10.89
CA HIS A 86 9.34 -7.53 9.92
C HIS A 86 8.81 -7.38 8.49
N LEU A 87 7.72 -8.08 8.16
CA LEU A 87 7.04 -7.94 6.87
C LEU A 87 6.50 -6.51 6.68
N LEU A 88 5.87 -5.92 7.71
CA LEU A 88 5.39 -4.54 7.69
C LEU A 88 6.54 -3.56 7.42
N VAL A 89 7.66 -3.71 8.10
CA VAL A 89 8.84 -2.84 7.93
C VAL A 89 9.42 -2.97 6.52
N ILE A 90 9.65 -4.20 6.04
CA ILE A 90 10.18 -4.45 4.69
C ILE A 90 9.24 -3.89 3.63
N LEU A 91 7.94 -4.12 3.78
CA LEU A 91 6.95 -3.60 2.83
C LEU A 91 6.94 -2.06 2.85
N THR A 92 7.06 -1.47 4.03
CA THR A 92 7.13 -0.01 4.19
C THR A 92 8.35 0.58 3.51
N THR A 93 9.54 -0.01 3.69
CA THR A 93 10.76 0.49 3.05
C THR A 93 10.74 0.34 1.53
N VAL A 94 10.18 -0.76 1.01
CA VAL A 94 10.01 -0.94 -0.45
C VAL A 94 9.04 0.08 -1.01
N ILE A 95 7.90 0.31 -0.34
CA ILE A 95 6.88 1.28 -0.76
C ILE A 95 7.41 2.72 -0.73
N THR A 96 8.17 3.09 0.30
CA THR A 96 8.79 4.42 0.35
C THR A 96 9.85 4.60 -0.72
N LEU A 97 10.73 3.61 -0.92
CA LEU A 97 11.75 3.67 -1.96
C LEU A 97 11.12 3.86 -3.34
N ALA A 98 10.07 3.09 -3.63
CA ALA A 98 9.33 3.21 -4.88
C ALA A 98 8.58 4.55 -5.01
N HIS A 99 8.11 5.14 -3.90
CA HIS A 99 7.53 6.49 -3.90
C HIS A 99 8.58 7.57 -4.18
N ILE A 100 9.76 7.47 -3.56
CA ILE A 100 10.87 8.39 -3.80
C ILE A 100 11.36 8.26 -5.25
N HIS A 101 11.57 7.05 -5.75
CA HIS A 101 11.96 6.82 -7.14
C HIS A 101 10.93 7.42 -8.11
N TYR A 102 9.63 7.26 -7.84
CA TYR A 102 8.59 7.92 -8.64
C TYR A 102 8.72 9.44 -8.56
N GLY A 103 8.93 10.02 -7.37
CA GLY A 103 9.05 11.48 -7.23
C GLY A 103 10.31 12.09 -7.83
N VAL A 104 11.40 11.32 -7.98
CA VAL A 104 12.68 11.79 -8.51
C VAL A 104 12.83 11.51 -10.01
N CYS A 105 12.33 10.37 -10.50
CA CYS A 105 12.57 9.90 -11.87
C CYS A 105 11.38 10.06 -12.83
N VAL A 106 10.22 10.55 -12.37
CA VAL A 106 9.03 10.83 -13.20
C VAL A 106 8.82 12.33 -13.36
#